data_AF-A0A8H4U304-F1
#
_entry.id   AF-A0A8H4U304-F1
#
_cell.length_a   1.000
_cell.length_b   1.000
_cell.length_c   1.000
_cell.angle_alpha   90.00
_cell.angle_beta   90.00
_cell.angle_gamma   90.00
#
_symmetry.space_group_name_H-M   'P 1'
#
loop_
_entity.id
_entity.type
_entity.pdbx_description
1 polymer ?
#
loop_
_entity_poly.entity_id
_entity_poly.type
_entity_poly.pdbx_seq_one_letter_code
_entity_poly.pdbx_strand_id
1 'polypeptide(L)'
;MSTDFLNRVFAETPVPVRGGVSLEGQAGPAGPNFDDPRQAFALTQIANGKVMDAVFPPRDWQKVDPVLNINSQFPPTFIVHGLADTMVPISLSRALLQELKKHDVRCHLLEIPDEEHTFAAGMKVGSQTWDLQRQGFDFLESLV
;
A
#
# COMPACT_ATOMS: atom_id res chain seq x y z
N MET A 1 18.09 -20.61 -1.19
CA MET A 1 18.49 -19.97 0.09
C MET A 1 18.18 -20.94 1.22
N SER A 2 19.03 -21.08 2.25
CA SER A 2 18.71 -21.95 3.38
C SER A 2 17.73 -21.26 4.34
N THR A 3 16.88 -22.06 5.00
CA THR A 3 15.97 -21.57 6.04
C THR A 3 16.72 -20.87 7.17
N ASP A 4 17.89 -21.41 7.57
CA ASP A 4 18.74 -20.81 8.61
C ASP A 4 19.23 -19.42 8.26
N PHE A 5 19.57 -19.16 6.99
CA PHE A 5 19.97 -17.84 6.54
C PHE A 5 18.80 -16.86 6.58
N LEU A 6 17.64 -17.26 6.06
CA LEU A 6 16.43 -16.43 6.04
C LEU A 6 15.95 -16.06 7.45
N ASN A 7 16.03 -17.01 8.40
CA ASN A 7 15.60 -16.80 9.78
C ASN A 7 16.48 -15.82 10.58
N ARG A 8 17.63 -15.40 10.05
CA ARG A 8 18.47 -14.35 10.66
C ARG A 8 17.71 -13.04 10.84
N VAL A 9 16.70 -12.77 10.02
CA VAL A 9 15.83 -11.58 10.13
C VAL A 9 15.19 -11.42 11.51
N PHE A 10 14.90 -12.53 12.20
CA PHE A 10 14.27 -12.55 13.53
C PHE A 10 15.27 -12.38 14.68
N ALA A 11 16.56 -12.49 14.41
CA ALA A 11 17.62 -12.33 15.40
C ALA A 11 18.24 -10.92 15.41
N GLU A 12 17.89 -10.06 14.45
CA GLU A 12 18.46 -8.73 14.31
C GLU A 12 17.92 -7.75 15.36
N THR A 13 18.85 -7.14 16.10
CA THR A 13 18.57 -6.17 17.16
C THR A 13 19.56 -4.99 17.10
N PRO A 14 19.10 -3.73 17.22
CA PRO A 14 17.68 -3.33 17.23
C PRO A 14 17.01 -3.68 15.90
N VAL A 15 15.68 -3.81 15.89
CA VAL A 15 14.94 -4.03 14.64
C VAL A 15 15.33 -2.92 13.66
N PRO A 16 15.97 -3.24 12.53
CA PRO A 16 16.39 -2.25 11.57
C PRO A 16 15.21 -1.43 11.07
N VAL A 17 15.35 -0.11 11.16
CA VAL A 17 14.37 0.87 10.66
C VAL A 17 14.68 1.35 9.25
N ARG A 18 15.78 0.87 8.65
CA ARG A 18 16.14 1.13 7.26
C ARG A 18 15.81 -0.12 6.45
N GLY A 19 14.81 -0.01 5.58
CA GLY A 19 14.39 -1.06 4.65
C GLY A 19 15.19 -1.02 3.34
N GLY A 20 15.28 -2.18 2.69
CA GLY A 20 16.04 -2.40 1.45
C GLY A 20 15.32 -1.96 0.16
N VAL A 21 15.47 -2.78 -0.89
CA VAL A 21 15.08 -2.52 -2.27
C VAL A 21 13.58 -2.18 -2.45
N SER A 22 13.26 -1.14 -3.23
CA SER A 22 11.87 -0.84 -3.67
C SER A 22 11.41 -1.84 -4.73
N LEU A 23 10.15 -2.28 -4.63
CA LEU A 23 9.51 -3.18 -5.60
C LEU A 23 8.82 -2.41 -6.73
N GLU A 24 8.69 -1.09 -6.56
CA GLU A 24 8.02 -0.14 -7.43
C GLU A 24 9.01 0.53 -8.42
N GLY A 25 10.19 -0.07 -8.62
CA GLY A 25 11.21 0.43 -9.54
C GLY A 25 12.02 1.62 -9.02
N GLN A 26 11.85 2.02 -7.76
CA GLN A 26 12.65 3.08 -7.12
C GLN A 26 13.99 2.55 -6.58
N ALA A 27 14.29 1.27 -6.80
CA ALA A 27 15.54 0.65 -6.43
C ALA A 27 16.73 1.24 -7.18
N GLY A 28 17.87 1.38 -6.50
CA GLY A 28 19.12 1.72 -7.15
C GLY A 28 19.56 0.66 -8.18
N PRO A 29 20.49 1.00 -9.09
CA PRO A 29 20.88 0.14 -10.22
C PRO A 29 21.52 -1.20 -9.81
N ALA A 30 21.90 -1.37 -8.55
CA ALA A 30 22.49 -2.59 -8.02
C ALA A 30 21.47 -3.73 -7.81
N GLY A 31 20.16 -3.44 -7.88
CA GLY A 31 19.11 -4.43 -7.65
C GLY A 31 19.08 -4.95 -6.21
N PRO A 32 18.40 -6.08 -5.96
CA PRO A 32 18.31 -6.67 -4.63
C PRO A 32 19.64 -7.30 -4.17
N ASN A 33 20.00 -7.06 -2.91
CA ASN A 33 21.13 -7.71 -2.27
C ASN A 33 20.69 -9.00 -1.57
N PHE A 34 20.98 -10.17 -2.14
CA PHE A 34 20.62 -11.46 -1.55
C PHE A 34 21.57 -11.92 -0.41
N ASP A 35 22.67 -11.22 -0.18
CA ASP A 35 23.52 -11.42 1.01
C ASP A 35 22.95 -10.69 2.25
N ASP A 36 21.99 -9.79 2.04
CA ASP A 36 21.18 -9.18 3.10
C ASP A 36 20.03 -10.14 3.46
N PRO A 37 19.96 -10.67 4.70
CA PRO A 37 18.94 -11.63 5.09
C PRO A 37 17.51 -11.05 5.04
N ARG A 38 17.31 -9.73 5.19
CA ARG A 38 15.98 -9.10 5.08
C ARG A 38 15.51 -9.07 3.64
N GLN A 39 16.36 -8.62 2.73
CA GLN A 39 16.02 -8.57 1.31
C GLN A 39 15.82 -9.99 0.76
N ALA A 40 16.71 -10.92 1.11
CA ALA A 40 16.56 -12.33 0.77
C ALA A 40 15.27 -12.92 1.32
N PHE A 41 14.92 -12.66 2.59
CA PHE A 41 13.66 -13.10 3.19
C PHE A 41 12.47 -12.56 2.42
N ALA A 42 12.35 -11.23 2.28
CA ALA A 42 11.21 -10.60 1.64
C ALA A 42 11.00 -11.11 0.20
N LEU A 43 12.05 -11.11 -0.62
CA LEU A 43 11.97 -11.55 -2.02
C LEU A 43 11.69 -13.05 -2.14
N THR A 44 12.19 -13.87 -1.21
CA THR A 44 11.85 -15.29 -1.17
C THR A 44 10.37 -15.50 -0.82
N GLN A 45 9.82 -14.75 0.13
CA GLN A 45 8.39 -14.83 0.45
C GLN A 45 7.52 -14.36 -0.72
N ILE A 46 7.93 -13.30 -1.43
CA ILE A 46 7.25 -12.81 -2.64
C ILE A 46 7.27 -13.87 -3.74
N ALA A 47 8.45 -14.38 -4.10
CA ALA A 47 8.62 -15.35 -5.18
C ALA A 47 7.82 -16.64 -4.93
N ASN A 48 7.65 -17.04 -3.67
CA ASN A 48 6.92 -18.25 -3.29
C ASN A 48 5.42 -18.01 -3.01
N GLY A 49 4.90 -16.79 -3.16
CA GLY A 49 3.51 -16.48 -2.83
C GLY A 49 3.18 -16.65 -1.34
N LYS A 50 4.17 -16.42 -0.47
CA LYS A 50 4.12 -16.65 0.99
C LYS A 50 4.10 -15.37 1.82
N VAL A 51 3.99 -14.20 1.18
CA VAL A 51 3.97 -12.89 1.86
C VAL A 51 2.93 -12.86 2.98
N MET A 52 1.69 -13.21 2.70
CA MET A 52 0.61 -13.19 3.70
C MET A 52 0.86 -14.14 4.88
N ASP A 53 1.38 -15.34 4.59
CA ASP A 53 1.76 -16.32 5.62
C ASP A 53 2.89 -15.80 6.52
N ALA A 54 3.83 -15.03 5.94
CA ALA A 54 4.98 -14.50 6.66
C ALA A 54 4.64 -13.26 7.49
N VAL A 55 3.83 -12.34 6.97
CA VAL A 55 3.52 -11.06 7.65
C VAL A 55 2.35 -11.17 8.62
N PHE A 56 1.46 -12.14 8.42
CA PHE A 56 0.34 -12.38 9.33
C PHE A 56 0.09 -13.89 9.55
N PRO A 57 1.00 -14.56 10.29
CA PRO A 57 0.96 -16.01 10.53
C PRO A 57 -0.35 -16.59 11.07
N PRO A 58 -1.18 -15.88 11.85
CA PRO A 58 -2.47 -16.41 12.30
C PRO A 58 -3.45 -16.72 11.17
N ARG A 59 -3.28 -16.14 9.98
CA ARG A 59 -4.16 -16.32 8.81
C ARG A 59 -5.62 -15.93 9.03
N ASP A 60 -5.89 -15.12 10.04
CA ASP A 60 -7.20 -14.54 10.33
C ASP A 60 -7.45 -13.31 9.44
N TRP A 61 -7.60 -13.54 8.13
CA TRP A 61 -7.63 -12.48 7.12
C TRP A 61 -8.73 -11.45 7.35
N GLN A 62 -9.80 -11.84 8.05
CA GLN A 62 -10.89 -10.95 8.44
C GLN A 62 -10.40 -9.78 9.30
N LYS A 63 -9.35 -9.97 10.10
CA LYS A 63 -8.77 -8.89 10.94
C LYS A 63 -7.95 -7.87 10.18
N VAL A 64 -7.50 -8.19 8.97
CA VAL A 64 -6.59 -7.35 8.19
C VAL A 64 -7.15 -6.92 6.84
N ASP A 65 -8.34 -7.41 6.46
CA ASP A 65 -9.09 -6.91 5.31
C ASP A 65 -9.78 -5.59 5.66
N PRO A 66 -9.40 -4.45 5.04
CA PRO A 66 -10.00 -3.16 5.37
C PRO A 66 -11.51 -3.10 5.16
N VAL A 67 -12.04 -3.77 4.13
CA VAL A 67 -13.46 -3.72 3.79
C VAL A 67 -14.29 -4.42 4.88
N LEU A 68 -13.76 -5.46 5.51
CA LEU A 68 -14.47 -6.21 6.55
C LEU A 68 -14.48 -5.49 7.92
N ASN A 69 -13.73 -4.39 8.08
CA ASN A 69 -13.54 -3.70 9.36
C ASN A 69 -14.07 -2.26 9.36
N ILE A 70 -14.81 -1.85 8.33
CA ILE A 70 -15.49 -0.56 8.30
C ILE A 70 -16.72 -0.57 9.22
N ASN A 71 -16.91 0.53 9.93
CA ASN A 71 -18.10 0.80 10.74
C ASN A 71 -18.38 2.30 10.76
N SER A 72 -19.47 2.73 11.40
CA SER A 72 -19.91 4.14 11.42
C SER A 72 -18.97 5.09 12.18
N GLN A 73 -17.98 4.58 12.91
CA GLN A 73 -16.95 5.39 13.58
C GLN A 73 -15.69 5.55 12.72
N PHE A 74 -15.65 4.93 11.54
CA PHE A 74 -14.51 5.06 10.65
C PHE A 74 -14.32 6.54 10.22
N PRO A 75 -13.08 7.05 10.18
CA PRO A 75 -12.86 8.45 9.87
C PRO A 75 -13.33 8.82 8.45
N PRO A 76 -13.74 10.08 8.23
CA PRO A 76 -13.98 10.58 6.88
C PRO A 76 -12.80 10.28 5.97
N THR A 77 -13.07 9.73 4.78
CA THR A 77 -12.04 9.11 3.93
C THR A 77 -12.14 9.62 2.49
N PHE A 78 -11.04 10.17 1.97
CA PHE A 78 -10.90 10.53 0.56
C PHE A 78 -9.90 9.58 -0.11
N ILE A 79 -10.37 8.84 -1.12
CA ILE A 79 -9.57 7.87 -1.85
C ILE A 79 -9.16 8.51 -3.17
N VAL A 80 -7.88 8.45 -3.53
CA VAL A 80 -7.38 8.82 -4.86
C VAL A 80 -6.77 7.58 -5.49
N HIS A 81 -7.15 7.26 -6.71
CA HIS A 81 -6.70 6.04 -7.38
C HIS A 81 -6.48 6.27 -8.88
N GLY A 82 -5.31 5.88 -9.39
CA GLY A 82 -4.98 5.99 -10.81
C GLY A 82 -5.61 4.86 -11.63
N LEU A 83 -6.26 5.20 -12.76
CA LEU A 83 -6.95 4.21 -13.58
C LEU A 83 -6.03 3.28 -14.37
N ALA A 84 -4.76 3.63 -14.50
CA ALA A 84 -3.76 2.77 -15.11
C ALA A 84 -3.03 1.88 -14.10
N ASP A 85 -3.27 2.01 -12.78
CA ASP A 85 -2.55 1.24 -11.74
C ASP A 85 -2.60 -0.28 -12.00
N THR A 86 -1.44 -0.82 -12.36
CA THR A 86 -1.23 -2.25 -12.63
C THR A 86 -0.86 -3.07 -11.39
N MET A 87 -0.59 -2.42 -10.26
CA MET A 87 -0.20 -3.07 -9.01
C MET A 87 -1.39 -3.32 -8.09
N VAL A 88 -2.32 -2.36 -8.00
CA VAL A 88 -3.51 -2.44 -7.15
C VAL A 88 -4.77 -2.23 -8.00
N PRO A 89 -5.65 -3.23 -8.15
CA PRO A 89 -6.85 -3.08 -8.97
C PRO A 89 -7.83 -2.04 -8.42
N ILE A 90 -8.31 -1.12 -9.27
CA ILE A 90 -9.33 -0.09 -8.95
C ILE A 90 -10.60 -0.65 -8.28
N SER A 91 -10.95 -1.90 -8.58
CA SER A 91 -12.10 -2.59 -7.97
C SER A 91 -12.05 -2.61 -6.44
N LEU A 92 -10.86 -2.66 -5.84
CA LEU A 92 -10.68 -2.65 -4.39
C LEU A 92 -11.07 -1.30 -3.79
N SER A 93 -10.66 -0.18 -4.40
CA SER A 93 -11.06 1.16 -3.96
C SER A 93 -12.56 1.41 -4.15
N ARG A 94 -13.15 0.90 -5.23
CA ARG A 94 -14.61 0.96 -5.44
C ARG A 94 -15.37 0.16 -4.39
N ALA A 95 -14.88 -1.03 -4.02
CA ALA A 95 -15.47 -1.84 -2.95
C ALA A 95 -15.37 -1.13 -1.58
N LEU A 96 -14.22 -0.54 -1.27
CA LEU A 96 -14.04 0.25 -0.05
C LEU A 96 -15.00 1.45 0.01
N LEU A 97 -15.16 2.20 -1.10
CA LEU A 97 -16.11 3.30 -1.18
C LEU A 97 -17.56 2.83 -0.91
N GLN A 98 -17.96 1.71 -1.50
CA GLN A 98 -19.30 1.15 -1.29
C GLN A 98 -19.52 0.80 0.18
N GLU A 99 -18.53 0.18 0.83
CA GLU A 99 -18.65 -0.17 2.24
C GLU A 99 -18.69 1.07 3.13
N LEU A 100 -17.81 2.05 2.93
CA LEU A 100 -17.85 3.33 3.65
C LEU A 100 -19.23 4.00 3.57
N LYS A 101 -19.85 4.01 2.39
CA LYS A 101 -21.20 4.55 2.18
C LYS A 101 -22.27 3.79 2.94
N LYS A 102 -22.18 2.46 3.04
CA LYS A 102 -23.16 1.65 3.80
C LYS A 102 -23.17 1.97 5.29
N HIS A 103 -22.02 2.40 5.82
CA HIS A 103 -21.86 2.79 7.23
C HIS A 103 -22.00 4.30 7.46
N ASP A 104 -22.56 5.03 6.49
CA ASP A 104 -22.77 6.48 6.56
C ASP A 104 -21.48 7.28 6.82
N VAL A 105 -20.31 6.74 6.45
CA VAL A 105 -19.03 7.42 6.57
C VAL A 105 -18.91 8.45 5.46
N ARG A 106 -18.58 9.70 5.82
CA ARG A 106 -18.31 10.78 4.84
C ARG A 106 -17.10 10.38 4.00
N CYS A 107 -17.32 10.09 2.72
CA CYS A 107 -16.26 9.57 1.86
C CYS A 107 -16.37 10.01 0.40
N HIS A 108 -15.25 9.89 -0.31
CA HIS A 108 -15.17 10.16 -1.74
C HIS A 108 -14.10 9.29 -2.40
N LEU A 109 -14.27 9.00 -3.69
CA LEU A 109 -13.26 8.35 -4.54
C LEU A 109 -13.04 9.22 -5.76
N LEU A 110 -11.79 9.63 -5.97
CA LEU A 110 -11.34 10.31 -7.16
C LEU A 110 -10.50 9.35 -8.02
N GLU A 111 -11.00 9.08 -9.22
CA GLU A 111 -10.32 8.24 -10.21
C GLU A 111 -9.53 9.14 -11.16
N ILE A 112 -8.21 8.95 -11.23
CA ILE A 112 -7.33 9.77 -12.06
C ILE A 112 -7.05 9.05 -13.38
N PRO A 113 -7.43 9.61 -14.54
CA PRO A 113 -7.13 9.02 -15.84
C PRO A 113 -5.63 8.84 -16.06
N ASP A 114 -5.25 7.74 -16.72
CA ASP A 114 -3.90 7.44 -17.22
C ASP A 114 -2.77 7.35 -16.17
N GLU A 115 -3.07 7.52 -14.88
CA GLU A 115 -2.06 7.45 -13.82
C GLU A 115 -1.83 6.02 -13.30
N GLU A 116 -0.56 5.66 -13.18
CA GLU A 116 -0.05 4.36 -12.72
C GLU A 116 0.18 4.29 -11.22
N HIS A 117 0.61 3.14 -10.71
CA HIS A 117 1.02 3.01 -9.31
C HIS A 117 2.09 4.05 -8.94
N THR A 118 2.02 4.61 -7.73
CA THR A 118 2.94 5.64 -7.20
C THR A 118 2.96 6.99 -7.94
N PHE A 119 1.99 7.29 -8.83
CA PHE A 119 1.94 8.55 -9.58
C PHE A 119 2.13 9.81 -8.72
N ALA A 120 1.65 9.78 -7.47
CA ALA A 120 1.74 10.88 -6.52
C ALA A 120 3.19 11.39 -6.31
N ALA A 121 4.19 10.51 -6.39
CA ALA A 121 5.59 10.87 -6.23
C ALA A 121 6.16 11.64 -7.44
N GLY A 122 5.57 11.46 -8.63
CA GLY A 122 6.00 12.09 -9.89
C GLY A 122 5.22 13.35 -10.26
N MET A 123 4.24 13.75 -9.45
CA MET A 123 3.39 14.90 -9.75
C MET A 123 4.19 16.20 -9.86
N LYS A 124 3.71 17.08 -10.74
CA LYS A 124 4.25 18.43 -10.91
C LYS A 124 3.22 19.43 -10.44
N VAL A 125 3.65 20.42 -9.65
CA VAL A 125 2.77 21.51 -9.20
C VAL A 125 2.11 22.17 -10.42
N GLY A 126 0.78 22.28 -10.38
CA GLY A 126 -0.04 22.84 -11.46
C GLY A 126 -0.34 21.87 -12.61
N SER A 127 0.00 20.59 -12.50
CA SER A 127 -0.52 19.56 -13.41
C SER A 127 -1.96 19.20 -13.06
N GLN A 128 -2.67 18.58 -14.01
CA GLN A 128 -4.02 18.05 -13.77
C GLN A 128 -4.04 17.10 -12.56
N THR A 129 -3.09 16.16 -12.49
CA THR A 129 -2.95 15.20 -11.39
C THR A 129 -2.76 15.90 -10.05
N TRP A 130 -1.93 16.94 -10.01
CA TRP A 130 -1.73 17.77 -8.81
C TRP A 130 -3.04 18.44 -8.37
N ASP A 131 -3.75 19.08 -9.31
CA ASP A 131 -5.00 19.78 -9.01
C ASP A 131 -6.12 18.83 -8.56
N LEU A 132 -6.18 17.63 -9.15
CA LEU A 132 -7.10 16.58 -8.75
C LEU A 132 -6.76 16.06 -7.36
N GLN A 133 -5.49 15.73 -7.09
CA GLN A 133 -5.08 15.27 -5.75
C GLN A 133 -5.28 16.35 -4.68
N ARG A 134 -5.19 17.63 -5.03
CA ARG A 134 -5.48 18.77 -4.14
C ARG A 134 -6.90 18.72 -3.57
N GLN A 135 -7.86 18.16 -4.29
CA GLN A 135 -9.25 18.01 -3.81
C GLN A 135 -9.35 17.14 -2.56
N GLY A 136 -8.42 16.20 -2.35
CA GLY A 136 -8.35 15.43 -1.11
C GLY A 136 -7.99 16.30 0.10
N PHE A 137 -7.16 17.33 -0.08
CA PHE A 137 -6.86 18.29 0.98
C PHE A 137 -8.04 19.24 1.22
N ASP A 138 -8.70 19.72 0.17
CA ASP A 138 -9.94 20.51 0.30
C ASP A 138 -11.03 19.72 1.05
N PHE A 139 -11.12 18.40 0.82
CA PHE A 139 -11.99 17.51 1.59
C PHE A 139 -11.63 17.51 3.07
N LEU A 140 -10.35 17.36 3.43
CA LEU A 140 -9.90 17.37 4.82
C LEU A 140 -10.15 18.72 5.50
N GLU A 141 -9.90 19.83 4.81
CA GLU A 141 -10.16 21.19 5.31
C GLU A 141 -11.65 21.39 5.59
N SER A 142 -12.55 20.79 4.79
CA SER A 142 -13.99 20.88 5.03
C SER A 142 -14.53 20.05 6.22
N LEU A 143 -13.65 19.41 6.99
CA LEU A 143 -13.99 18.65 8.20
C LEU A 143 -13.77 19.46 9.49
N VAL A 144 -13.03 20.56 9.43
CA VAL A 144 -12.73 21.46 10.56
C VAL A 144 -13.56 22.74 10.50
#